data_AF-A0A942HJS3-F1
#
_entry.id   AF-A0A942HJS3-F1
#
_cell.length_a   1.000
_cell.length_b   1.000
_cell.length_c   1.000
_cell.angle_alpha   90.00
_cell.angle_beta   90.00
_cell.angle_gamma   90.00
#
_symmetry.space_group_name_H-M   'P 1'
#
loop_
_entity.id
_entity.type
_entity.pdbx_description
1 polymer ?
#
loop_
_entity_poly.entity_id
_entity_poly.type
_entity_poly.pdbx_seq_one_letter_code
_entity_poly.pdbx_strand_id
1 'polypeptide(L)'
;MGSSRRFGGMFAREAGRGFALLHSGKVGGGRPGIGKKEFVASFNGKQVSVFDADRPSSPRSAFLIARLDDPQAVNAIAEFVLAVARFKDQDSLDDSGTLTRKQLKAKALAARFKPRSMLQQVVMYERNPYVSAYAKRRANGHCDLCGNRAPFAFKGNPFLECHHIDRLADNGDDSVHNTVALCPNCHRRMHLTFTTADIDHLRRQASR
;
A
#
# COMPACT_ATOMS: atom_id res chain seq x y z
N MET A 1 20.74 -13.91 0.42
CA MET A 1 19.83 -12.83 0.86
C MET A 1 18.58 -13.46 1.45
N GLY A 2 18.31 -13.31 2.76
CA GLY A 2 17.10 -13.89 3.38
C GLY A 2 17.19 -14.35 4.85
N SER A 3 18.35 -14.29 5.52
CA SER A 3 18.49 -14.74 6.92
C SER A 3 17.84 -13.81 7.97
N SER A 4 17.29 -12.68 7.53
CA SER A 4 16.65 -11.74 8.44
C SER A 4 15.27 -12.25 8.86
N ARG A 5 15.15 -12.73 10.11
CA ARG A 5 13.87 -13.07 10.76
C ARG A 5 12.93 -11.86 10.95
N ARG A 6 13.30 -10.66 10.47
CA ARG A 6 12.46 -9.46 10.51
C ARG A 6 11.29 -9.54 9.51
N PHE A 7 11.47 -10.22 8.39
CA PHE A 7 10.48 -10.31 7.31
C PHE A 7 9.59 -11.55 7.45
N GLY A 8 8.34 -11.41 6.99
CA GLY A 8 7.34 -12.46 7.04
C GLY A 8 7.64 -13.59 6.07
N GLY A 9 7.93 -13.24 4.81
CA GLY A 9 8.27 -14.16 3.73
C GLY A 9 9.76 -14.54 3.69
N MET A 10 10.04 -15.72 3.14
CA MET A 10 11.39 -16.23 2.93
C MET A 10 11.42 -17.22 1.77
N PHE A 11 12.58 -17.36 1.13
CA PHE A 11 12.86 -18.45 0.21
C PHE A 11 13.69 -19.52 0.92
N ALA A 12 13.38 -20.79 0.66
CA ALA A 12 14.16 -21.93 1.12
C ALA A 12 14.54 -22.80 -0.07
N ARG A 13 15.72 -23.42 -0.02
CA ARG A 13 16.12 -24.45 -0.97
C ARG A 13 15.86 -25.81 -0.35
N GLU A 14 15.16 -26.68 -1.08
CA GLU A 14 14.91 -28.05 -0.66
C GLU A 14 15.85 -28.99 -1.41
N ALA A 15 16.45 -29.94 -0.69
CA ALA A 15 17.34 -30.91 -1.31
C ALA A 15 16.59 -31.71 -2.40
N GLY A 16 17.05 -31.57 -3.65
CA GLY A 16 16.46 -32.26 -4.80
C GLY A 16 15.13 -31.70 -5.33
N ARG A 17 14.59 -30.59 -4.79
CA ARG A 17 13.27 -30.04 -5.18
C ARG A 17 13.21 -28.52 -5.27
N GLY A 18 14.30 -27.92 -5.78
CA GLY A 18 14.35 -26.50 -6.13
C GLY A 18 14.16 -25.52 -4.97
N PHE A 19 13.58 -24.37 -5.29
CA PHE A 19 13.28 -23.30 -4.32
C PHE A 19 11.80 -23.30 -3.95
N ALA A 20 11.53 -23.01 -2.68
CA ALA A 20 10.18 -22.81 -2.15
C ALA A 20 10.03 -21.40 -1.58
N LEU A 21 8.86 -20.82 -1.79
CA LEU A 21 8.39 -19.62 -1.09
C LEU A 21 7.68 -20.05 0.20
N LEU A 22 8.11 -19.48 1.32
CA LEU A 22 7.57 -19.75 2.64
C LEU A 22 7.15 -18.45 3.33
N HIS A 23 6.29 -18.55 4.33
CA HIS A 23 5.85 -17.41 5.13
C HIS A 23 5.68 -17.74 6.62
N SER A 24 6.22 -16.93 7.51
CA SER A 24 6.20 -17.15 8.97
C SER A 24 4.85 -16.88 9.65
N GLY A 25 3.79 -16.63 8.88
CA GLY A 25 2.48 -16.18 9.38
C GLY A 25 2.43 -14.71 9.84
N LYS A 26 3.53 -13.96 9.72
CA LYS A 26 3.56 -12.53 10.06
C LYS A 26 2.92 -11.69 8.96
N VAL A 27 1.61 -11.50 9.01
CA VAL A 27 0.81 -10.85 7.94
C VAL A 27 0.77 -9.32 8.01
N GLY A 28 1.29 -8.72 9.08
CA GLY A 28 1.33 -7.27 9.27
C GLY A 28 -0.05 -6.67 9.57
N GLY A 29 -0.07 -5.70 10.46
CA GLY A 29 -1.28 -5.08 11.00
C GLY A 29 -0.96 -4.56 12.39
N GLY A 30 -1.10 -3.25 12.60
CA GLY A 30 -0.94 -2.65 13.93
C GLY A 30 -2.24 -2.65 14.74
N ARG A 31 -3.27 -3.37 14.26
CA ARG A 31 -4.61 -3.38 14.83
C ARG A 31 -4.73 -4.51 15.87
N PRO A 32 -5.47 -4.31 16.97
CA PRO A 32 -5.85 -5.40 17.87
C PRO A 32 -6.57 -6.52 17.07
N GLY A 33 -6.27 -7.79 17.36
CA GLY A 33 -6.85 -8.96 16.66
C GLY A 33 -6.09 -9.43 15.41
N ILE A 34 -5.47 -8.51 14.67
CA ILE A 34 -4.77 -8.83 13.41
C ILE A 34 -3.27 -9.00 13.67
N GLY A 35 -2.89 -10.15 14.23
CA GLY A 35 -1.51 -10.49 14.59
C GLY A 35 -1.03 -11.82 14.04
N LYS A 36 0.28 -12.10 14.21
CA LYS A 36 0.87 -13.38 13.79
C LYS A 36 0.20 -14.57 14.47
N LYS A 37 -0.10 -14.46 15.77
CA LYS A 37 -0.65 -15.56 16.56
C LYS A 37 -2.03 -15.95 16.02
N GLU A 38 -2.85 -14.95 15.75
CA GLU A 38 -4.22 -15.07 15.28
C GLU A 38 -4.26 -15.61 13.85
N PHE A 39 -3.41 -15.09 12.96
CA PHE A 39 -3.31 -15.62 11.60
C PHE A 39 -2.79 -17.06 11.57
N VAL A 40 -1.78 -17.40 12.38
CA VAL A 40 -1.27 -18.78 12.45
C VAL A 40 -2.33 -19.76 12.96
N ALA A 41 -3.22 -19.31 13.85
CA ALA A 41 -4.31 -20.14 14.36
C ALA A 41 -5.45 -20.32 13.34
N SER A 42 -5.69 -19.34 12.46
CA SER A 42 -6.77 -19.38 11.48
C SER A 42 -6.37 -19.94 10.12
N PHE A 43 -5.10 -19.83 9.73
CA PHE A 43 -4.62 -20.25 8.42
C PHE A 43 -4.25 -21.74 8.39
N ASN A 44 -5.05 -22.53 7.66
CA ASN A 44 -4.83 -23.97 7.47
C ASN A 44 -3.79 -24.27 6.37
N GLY A 45 -2.57 -23.75 6.52
CA GLY A 45 -1.46 -24.01 5.60
C GLY A 45 -0.48 -25.07 6.11
N LYS A 46 0.23 -25.75 5.19
CA LYS A 46 1.27 -26.71 5.55
C LYS A 46 2.45 -26.01 6.24
N GLN A 47 2.72 -26.32 7.51
CA GLN A 47 3.90 -25.83 8.21
C GLN A 47 5.12 -26.72 7.95
N VAL A 48 6.28 -26.09 7.80
CA VAL A 48 7.57 -26.73 7.59
C VAL A 48 8.62 -26.10 8.52
N SER A 49 9.58 -26.92 8.94
CA SER A 49 10.76 -26.46 9.68
C SER A 49 11.80 -25.92 8.72
N VAL A 50 12.22 -24.68 8.93
CA VAL A 50 13.23 -23.99 8.11
C VAL A 50 14.49 -23.79 8.94
N PHE A 51 15.61 -24.25 8.40
CA PHE A 51 16.93 -24.10 9.01
C PHE A 51 17.65 -22.94 8.32
N ASP A 52 18.01 -21.91 9.08
CA ASP A 52 18.82 -20.82 8.55
C ASP A 52 20.29 -21.29 8.49
N ALA A 53 20.98 -21.04 7.38
CA ALA A 53 22.36 -21.48 7.19
C ALA A 53 23.33 -20.90 8.25
N ASP A 54 23.02 -19.72 8.78
CA ASP A 54 23.79 -19.07 9.85
C ASP A 54 23.43 -19.58 11.26
N ARG A 55 22.31 -20.29 11.41
CA ARG A 55 21.73 -20.75 12.68
C ARG A 55 21.06 -22.12 12.54
N PRO A 56 21.82 -23.19 12.23
CA PRO A 56 21.28 -24.52 11.99
C PRO A 56 20.66 -25.16 13.25
N SER A 57 21.05 -24.74 14.44
CA SER A 57 20.51 -25.26 15.72
C SER A 57 19.20 -24.62 16.17
N SER A 58 18.67 -23.64 15.43
CA SER A 58 17.43 -22.92 15.79
C SER A 58 16.47 -22.88 14.61
N PRO A 59 15.82 -24.00 14.25
CA PRO A 59 14.82 -24.02 13.19
C PRO A 59 13.63 -23.12 13.53
N ARG A 60 13.00 -22.56 12.50
CA ARG A 60 11.75 -21.79 12.62
C ARG A 60 10.64 -22.46 11.83
N SER A 61 9.43 -22.46 12.39
CA SER A 61 8.23 -22.86 11.65
C SER A 61 7.83 -21.77 10.65
N ALA A 62 7.51 -22.17 9.43
CA ALA A 62 6.92 -21.33 8.39
C ALA A 62 5.90 -22.13 7.57
N PHE A 63 4.90 -21.46 7.02
CA PHE A 63 3.99 -22.04 6.04
C PHE A 63 4.71 -22.20 4.70
N LEU A 64 4.57 -23.36 4.06
CA LEU A 64 4.90 -23.56 2.65
C LEU A 64 3.81 -22.89 1.81
N ILE A 65 4.20 -21.85 1.08
CA ILE A 65 3.26 -21.11 0.21
C ILE A 65 3.26 -21.72 -1.18
N ALA A 66 4.43 -21.87 -1.79
CA ALA A 66 4.55 -22.46 -3.11
C ALA A 66 5.94 -23.06 -3.31
N ARG A 67 6.03 -24.11 -4.11
CA ARG A 67 7.29 -24.54 -4.73
C ARG A 67 7.41 -23.83 -6.07
N LEU A 68 8.55 -23.22 -6.36
CA LEU A 68 8.69 -22.37 -7.55
C LEU A 68 8.81 -23.15 -8.87
N ASP A 69 9.09 -24.45 -8.77
CA ASP A 69 9.11 -25.40 -9.88
C ASP A 69 7.75 -26.09 -10.11
N ASP A 70 6.75 -25.81 -9.28
CA ASP A 70 5.39 -26.34 -9.42
C ASP A 70 4.57 -25.46 -10.40
N PRO A 71 3.96 -26.03 -11.46
CA PRO A 71 3.06 -25.29 -12.35
C PRO A 71 1.91 -24.56 -11.62
N GLN A 72 1.52 -25.02 -10.43
CA GLN A 72 0.48 -24.40 -9.60
C GLN A 72 1.01 -23.31 -8.66
N ALA A 73 2.30 -22.95 -8.73
CA ALA A 73 2.91 -21.96 -7.84
C ALA A 73 2.14 -20.63 -7.81
N VAL A 74 1.70 -20.14 -8.96
CA VAL A 74 0.95 -18.88 -9.08
C VAL A 74 -0.38 -18.97 -8.33
N ASN A 75 -1.11 -20.07 -8.49
CA ASN A 75 -2.39 -20.29 -7.81
C ASN A 75 -2.19 -20.41 -6.30
N ALA A 76 -1.20 -21.16 -5.85
CA ALA A 76 -0.89 -21.30 -4.42
C ALA A 76 -0.48 -19.97 -3.76
N ILE A 77 0.26 -19.12 -4.49
CA ILE A 77 0.56 -17.75 -4.05
C ILE A 77 -0.72 -16.92 -3.96
N ALA A 78 -1.59 -16.98 -4.97
CA ALA A 78 -2.85 -16.24 -4.99
C ALA A 78 -3.78 -16.66 -3.83
N GLU A 79 -3.91 -17.96 -3.56
CA GLU A 79 -4.67 -18.49 -2.43
C GLU A 79 -4.16 -17.94 -1.09
N PHE A 80 -2.84 -17.94 -0.90
CA PHE A 80 -2.25 -17.35 0.29
C PHE A 80 -2.55 -15.86 0.43
N VAL A 81 -2.42 -15.08 -0.66
CA VAL A 81 -2.73 -13.65 -0.66
C VAL A 81 -4.20 -13.40 -0.32
N LEU A 82 -5.12 -14.17 -0.91
CA LEU A 82 -6.55 -14.08 -0.62
C LEU A 82 -6.87 -14.48 0.83
N ALA A 83 -6.20 -15.48 1.39
CA ALA A 83 -6.35 -15.86 2.79
C ALA A 83 -5.92 -14.73 3.74
N VAL A 84 -4.81 -14.04 3.42
CA VAL A 84 -4.37 -12.85 4.18
C VAL A 84 -5.37 -11.71 4.07
N ALA A 85 -5.93 -11.46 2.89
CA ALA A 85 -6.97 -10.43 2.69
C ALA A 85 -8.22 -10.73 3.52
N ARG A 86 -8.77 -11.95 3.40
CA ARG A 86 -9.95 -12.40 4.16
C ARG A 86 -9.73 -12.30 5.66
N PHE A 87 -8.56 -12.69 6.15
CA PHE A 87 -8.22 -12.57 7.57
C PHE A 87 -8.20 -11.11 8.05
N LYS A 88 -7.73 -10.18 7.20
CA LYS A 88 -7.72 -8.75 7.52
C LYS A 88 -9.11 -8.10 7.43
N ASP A 89 -9.99 -8.66 6.61
CA ASP A 89 -11.37 -8.17 6.44
C ASP A 89 -12.31 -8.72 7.52
N GLN A 90 -12.11 -9.95 8.04
CA GLN A 90 -12.97 -10.54 9.09
C GLN A 90 -12.95 -9.78 10.42
N ASP A 91 -11.82 -9.14 10.76
CA ASP A 91 -11.67 -8.28 11.94
C ASP A 91 -11.87 -6.78 11.62
N SER A 92 -12.51 -6.45 10.48
CA SER A 92 -12.79 -5.06 10.09
C SER A 92 -13.85 -4.36 10.94
N LEU A 93 -14.25 -4.94 12.08
CA LEU A 93 -14.95 -4.20 13.12
C LEU A 93 -13.92 -3.38 13.91
N ASP A 94 -13.44 -2.32 13.27
CA ASP A 94 -12.93 -1.18 14.01
C ASP A 94 -14.09 -0.64 14.86
N ASP A 95 -14.16 -1.08 16.11
CA ASP A 95 -15.18 -0.64 17.08
C ASP A 95 -15.09 0.89 17.31
N SER A 96 -14.05 1.57 16.79
CA SER A 96 -13.97 3.04 16.81
C SER A 96 -15.13 3.72 16.08
N GLY A 97 -15.72 3.08 15.07
CA GLY A 97 -16.90 3.58 14.36
C GLY A 97 -18.17 3.57 15.21
N THR A 98 -18.24 2.68 16.21
CA THR A 98 -19.35 2.53 17.17
C THR A 98 -19.17 3.37 18.43
N LEU A 99 -17.92 3.74 18.74
CA LEU A 99 -17.60 4.49 19.96
C LEU A 99 -17.87 5.98 19.81
N THR A 100 -18.51 6.55 20.82
CA THR A 100 -18.67 8.01 20.91
C THR A 100 -17.31 8.70 21.03
N ARG A 101 -17.25 9.99 20.64
CA ARG A 101 -16.06 10.83 20.80
C ARG A 101 -15.50 10.82 22.24
N LYS A 102 -16.37 10.71 23.25
CA LYS A 102 -15.96 10.62 24.66
C LYS A 102 -15.26 9.30 24.98
N GLN A 103 -15.80 8.17 24.50
CA GLN A 103 -15.19 6.86 24.68
C GLN A 103 -13.85 6.75 23.95
N LEU A 104 -13.76 7.28 22.71
CA LEU A 104 -12.51 7.34 21.96
C LEU A 104 -11.43 8.14 22.70
N LYS A 105 -11.78 9.32 23.21
CA LYS A 105 -10.85 10.16 23.99
C LYS A 105 -10.36 9.43 25.23
N ALA A 106 -11.25 8.77 25.97
CA ALA A 106 -10.88 8.01 27.17
C ALA A 106 -9.91 6.86 26.86
N LYS A 107 -10.20 6.08 25.80
CA LYS A 107 -9.32 5.00 25.35
C LYS A 107 -7.96 5.52 24.89
N ALA A 108 -7.93 6.62 24.14
CA ALA A 108 -6.68 7.24 23.66
C ALA A 108 -5.80 7.73 24.83
N LEU A 109 -6.40 8.35 25.85
CA LEU A 109 -5.67 8.81 27.03
C LEU A 109 -5.12 7.66 27.89
N ALA A 110 -5.83 6.53 27.94
CA ALA A 110 -5.39 5.33 28.64
C ALA A 110 -4.31 4.53 27.88
N ALA A 111 -4.22 4.72 26.55
CA ALA A 111 -3.33 3.94 25.70
C ALA A 111 -1.85 4.31 25.93
N ARG A 112 -1.05 3.35 26.39
CA ARG A 112 0.42 3.47 26.45
C ARG A 112 1.05 3.01 25.13
N PHE A 113 0.73 3.70 24.03
CA PHE A 113 1.25 3.40 22.71
C PHE A 113 2.56 4.16 22.44
N LYS A 114 3.65 3.45 22.17
CA LYS A 114 4.88 4.05 21.65
C LYS A 114 4.94 3.87 20.13
N PRO A 115 5.12 4.94 19.35
CA PRO A 115 5.19 4.83 17.89
C PRO A 115 6.38 3.94 17.51
N ARG A 116 6.12 2.98 16.62
CA ARG A 116 7.15 2.13 16.04
C ARG A 116 7.64 2.74 14.74
N SER A 117 8.95 2.87 14.58
CA SER A 117 9.55 3.22 13.29
C SER A 117 9.60 2.00 12.37
N MET A 118 9.32 2.21 11.08
CA MET A 118 9.46 1.21 10.05
C MET A 118 10.23 1.81 8.87
N LEU A 119 11.15 1.05 8.30
CA LEU A 119 11.83 1.40 7.06
C LEU A 119 10.94 0.96 5.90
N GLN A 120 10.64 1.88 4.99
CA GLN A 120 9.89 1.62 3.77
C GLN A 120 10.78 1.95 2.57
N GLN A 121 10.96 1.00 1.66
CA GLN A 121 11.55 1.28 0.35
C GLN A 121 10.43 1.72 -0.59
N VAL A 122 10.59 2.87 -1.21
CA VAL A 122 9.65 3.42 -2.20
C VAL A 122 10.37 3.56 -3.53
N VAL A 123 9.72 3.16 -4.62
CA VAL A 123 10.16 3.48 -5.98
C VAL A 123 9.69 4.90 -6.27
N MET A 124 10.62 5.77 -6.63
CA MET A 124 10.34 7.13 -7.05
C MET A 124 10.60 7.26 -8.55
N TYR A 125 9.67 7.89 -9.25
CA TYR A 125 9.85 8.27 -10.64
C TYR A 125 10.34 9.71 -10.69
N GLU A 126 11.40 9.97 -11.44
CA GLU A 126 11.78 11.33 -11.80
C GLU A 126 10.69 11.93 -12.68
N ARG A 127 10.25 13.14 -12.33
CA ARG A 127 9.17 13.84 -13.05
C ARG A 127 9.75 15.05 -13.75
N ASN A 128 9.30 15.27 -14.98
CA ASN A 128 9.66 16.41 -15.79
C ASN A 128 9.15 17.70 -15.12
N PRO A 129 10.05 18.57 -14.62
CA PRO A 129 9.65 19.79 -13.93
C PRO A 129 8.88 20.76 -14.84
N TYR A 130 9.09 20.71 -16.16
CA TYR A 130 8.41 21.56 -17.12
C TYR A 130 6.95 21.17 -17.30
N VAL A 131 6.62 19.88 -17.29
CA VAL A 131 5.23 19.39 -17.34
C VAL A 131 4.46 19.86 -16.11
N SER A 132 5.07 19.72 -14.93
CA SER A 132 4.49 20.19 -13.67
C SER A 132 4.27 21.70 -13.66
N ALA A 133 5.27 22.48 -14.07
CA ALA A 133 5.16 23.94 -14.13
C ALA A 133 4.10 24.39 -15.16
N TYR A 134 4.04 23.74 -16.33
CA TYR A 134 3.05 24.02 -17.36
C TYR A 134 1.63 23.76 -16.86
N ALA A 135 1.36 22.58 -16.29
CA ALA A 135 0.04 22.22 -15.77
C ALA A 135 -0.48 23.24 -14.73
N LYS A 136 0.40 23.66 -13.80
CA LYS A 136 0.06 24.68 -12.79
C LYS A 136 -0.20 26.06 -13.38
N ARG A 137 0.53 26.46 -14.41
CA ARG A 137 0.31 27.73 -15.12
C ARG A 137 -0.99 27.69 -15.92
N ARG A 138 -1.26 26.61 -16.65
CA ARG A 138 -2.52 26.39 -17.39
C ARG A 138 -3.74 26.47 -16.47
N ALA A 139 -3.63 25.91 -15.27
CA ALA A 139 -4.67 25.95 -14.25
C ALA A 139 -4.95 27.36 -13.69
N ASN A 140 -4.02 28.31 -13.88
CA ASN A 140 -4.16 29.71 -13.48
C ASN A 140 -4.69 29.89 -12.05
N GLY A 141 -4.17 29.11 -11.10
CA GLY A 141 -4.55 29.16 -9.69
C GLY A 141 -5.93 28.59 -9.36
N HIS A 142 -6.59 27.91 -10.30
CA HIS A 142 -7.87 27.22 -10.10
C HIS A 142 -7.69 25.71 -10.26
N CYS A 143 -8.39 24.92 -9.45
CA CYS A 143 -8.35 23.47 -9.53
C CYS A 143 -8.97 22.99 -10.86
N ASP A 144 -8.25 22.15 -11.60
CA ASP A 144 -8.73 21.54 -12.85
C ASP A 144 -9.92 20.59 -12.64
N LEU A 145 -10.34 20.28 -11.41
CA LEU A 145 -11.50 19.40 -11.16
C LEU A 145 -12.72 20.13 -10.64
N CYS A 146 -12.56 20.90 -9.55
CA CYS A 146 -13.68 21.60 -8.93
C CYS A 146 -13.82 23.06 -9.35
N GLY A 147 -12.86 23.61 -10.12
CA GLY A 147 -12.85 25.01 -10.53
C GLY A 147 -12.54 26.02 -9.42
N ASN A 148 -12.52 25.62 -8.15
CA ASN A 148 -12.24 26.52 -7.04
C ASN A 148 -10.79 27.02 -7.07
N ARG A 149 -10.58 28.23 -6.53
CA ARG A 149 -9.24 28.81 -6.33
C ARG A 149 -8.39 27.90 -5.43
N ALA A 150 -7.07 27.95 -5.62
CA ALA A 150 -6.12 27.31 -4.73
C ALA A 150 -6.38 27.71 -3.27
N PRO A 151 -6.32 26.75 -2.32
CA PRO A 151 -6.72 27.00 -0.93
C PRO A 151 -5.80 27.97 -0.19
N PHE A 152 -4.55 28.09 -0.62
CA PHE A 152 -3.55 29.00 -0.08
C PHE A 152 -2.45 29.27 -1.11
N ALA A 153 -1.57 30.21 -0.81
CA ALA A 153 -0.36 30.48 -1.59
C ALA A 153 0.88 29.92 -0.89
N PHE A 154 1.85 29.44 -1.66
CA PHE A 154 3.16 29.02 -1.19
C PHE A 154 4.24 29.71 -2.01
N LYS A 155 5.16 30.41 -1.34
CA LYS A 155 6.20 31.23 -2.00
C LYS A 155 5.59 32.16 -3.08
N GLY A 156 4.49 32.84 -2.74
CA GLY A 156 3.79 33.77 -3.62
C GLY A 156 2.97 33.13 -4.75
N ASN A 157 2.94 31.81 -4.88
CA ASN A 157 2.21 31.11 -5.96
C ASN A 157 0.99 30.36 -5.43
N PRO A 158 -0.14 30.29 -6.18
CA PRO A 158 -1.28 29.44 -5.83
C PRO A 158 -0.86 27.98 -5.60
N PHE A 159 -1.24 27.40 -4.48
CA PHE A 159 -0.88 26.02 -4.15
C PHE A 159 -1.83 25.01 -4.83
N LEU A 160 -1.32 24.36 -5.88
CA LEU A 160 -1.93 23.21 -6.55
C LEU A 160 -0.93 22.06 -6.66
N GLU A 161 -1.42 20.84 -6.58
CA GLU A 161 -0.67 19.59 -6.72
C GLU A 161 -0.88 19.02 -8.12
N CYS A 162 0.20 18.55 -8.76
CA CYS A 162 0.08 17.92 -10.08
C CYS A 162 -0.39 16.48 -9.93
N HIS A 163 -1.30 16.07 -10.79
CA HIS A 163 -1.85 14.74 -10.87
C HIS A 163 -1.80 14.23 -12.30
N HIS A 164 -1.28 13.01 -12.49
CA HIS A 164 -1.37 12.30 -13.76
C HIS A 164 -2.72 11.59 -13.82
N ILE A 165 -3.51 11.86 -14.86
CA ILE A 165 -4.85 11.29 -15.07
C ILE A 165 -4.73 9.77 -15.21
N ASP A 166 -3.85 9.34 -16.13
CA ASP A 166 -3.37 7.97 -16.24
C ASP A 166 -2.08 7.88 -15.40
N ARG A 167 -2.09 7.10 -14.31
CA ARG A 167 -1.02 7.10 -13.31
C ARG A 167 0.28 6.55 -13.89
N LEU A 168 1.43 7.13 -13.52
CA LEU A 168 2.76 6.61 -13.92
C LEU A 168 2.98 5.14 -13.52
N ALA A 169 2.43 4.73 -12.37
CA ALA A 169 2.51 3.34 -11.91
C ALA A 169 1.73 2.36 -12.81
N ASP A 170 0.76 2.86 -13.57
CA ASP A 170 -0.04 2.10 -14.54
C ASP A 170 0.42 2.42 -15.98
N ASN A 171 1.70 2.77 -16.17
CA ASN A 171 2.30 3.08 -17.47
C ASN A 171 1.71 4.32 -18.17
N GLY A 172 1.20 5.29 -17.39
CA GLY A 172 0.83 6.60 -17.91
C GLY A 172 2.05 7.48 -18.22
N ASP A 173 1.93 8.35 -19.22
CA ASP A 173 3.02 9.22 -19.66
C ASP A 173 3.17 10.47 -18.79
N ASP A 174 4.41 10.92 -18.59
CA ASP A 174 4.68 12.22 -17.98
C ASP A 174 4.59 13.35 -19.03
N SER A 175 3.35 13.68 -19.42
CA SER A 175 3.05 14.65 -20.48
C SER A 175 2.08 15.73 -20.04
N VAL A 176 2.04 16.84 -20.78
CA VAL A 176 1.12 17.96 -20.53
C VAL A 176 -0.35 17.60 -20.73
N HIS A 177 -0.63 16.61 -21.57
CA HIS A 177 -1.98 16.10 -21.86
C HIS A 177 -2.46 15.07 -20.82
N ASN A 178 -1.53 14.48 -20.08
CA ASN A 178 -1.84 13.55 -18.99
C ASN A 178 -1.74 14.20 -17.61
N THR A 179 -1.25 15.43 -17.50
CA THR A 179 -1.01 16.10 -16.20
C THR A 179 -1.97 17.25 -15.98
N VAL A 180 -2.61 17.31 -14.80
CA VAL A 180 -3.52 18.38 -14.35
C VAL A 180 -3.09 18.94 -13.00
N ALA A 181 -3.55 20.14 -12.64
CA ALA A 181 -3.27 20.77 -11.35
C ALA A 181 -4.53 20.82 -10.47
N LEU A 182 -4.47 20.15 -9.31
CA LEU A 182 -5.60 19.94 -8.41
C LEU A 182 -5.36 20.58 -7.05
N CYS A 183 -6.44 20.99 -6.38
CA CYS A 183 -6.35 21.33 -4.95
C CYS A 183 -6.13 20.05 -4.12
N PRO A 184 -5.58 20.13 -2.90
CA PRO A 184 -5.27 18.95 -2.08
C PRO A 184 -6.46 18.01 -1.85
N ASN A 185 -7.67 18.58 -1.70
CA ASN A 185 -8.90 17.81 -1.52
C ASN A 185 -9.27 17.01 -2.78
N CYS A 186 -9.22 17.65 -3.96
CA CYS A 186 -9.51 16.99 -5.23
C CYS A 186 -8.43 15.98 -5.59
N HIS A 187 -7.16 16.30 -5.33
CA HIS A 187 -6.05 15.39 -5.55
C HIS A 187 -6.21 14.10 -4.73
N ARG A 188 -6.55 14.22 -3.44
CA ARG A 188 -6.82 13.05 -2.60
C ARG A 188 -8.06 12.28 -3.04
N ARG A 189 -9.13 12.98 -3.47
CA ARG A 189 -10.33 12.36 -4.05
C ARG A 189 -9.99 11.52 -5.27
N MET A 190 -9.13 12.01 -6.15
CA MET A 190 -8.66 11.27 -7.33
C MET A 190 -7.89 9.99 -7.00
N HIS A 191 -7.31 9.88 -5.81
CA HIS A 191 -6.64 8.65 -5.37
C HIS A 191 -7.56 7.63 -4.69
N LEU A 192 -8.73 8.06 -4.20
CA LEU A 192 -9.58 7.22 -3.34
C LEU A 192 -10.91 6.86 -3.99
N THR A 193 -11.57 7.83 -4.62
CA THR A 193 -13.00 7.77 -4.97
C THR A 193 -13.33 8.60 -6.21
N PHE A 194 -12.56 8.43 -7.29
CA PHE A 194 -12.85 9.10 -8.56
C PHE A 194 -13.90 8.34 -9.37
N THR A 195 -14.54 9.05 -10.30
CA THR A 195 -15.48 8.50 -11.27
C THR A 195 -14.95 8.65 -12.69
N THR A 196 -15.54 7.93 -13.65
CA THR A 196 -15.26 8.13 -15.08
C THR A 196 -15.56 9.56 -15.54
N ALA A 197 -16.61 10.18 -15.01
CA ALA A 197 -16.95 11.57 -15.28
C ALA A 197 -15.85 12.54 -14.82
N ASP A 198 -15.20 12.27 -13.67
CA ASP A 198 -14.06 13.06 -13.21
C ASP A 198 -12.88 12.94 -14.19
N ILE A 199 -12.55 11.72 -14.64
CA ILE A 199 -11.47 11.47 -15.60
C ILE A 199 -11.73 12.21 -16.92
N ASP A 200 -12.94 12.10 -17.46
CA ASP A 200 -13.32 12.77 -18.71
C ASP A 200 -13.25 14.29 -18.56
N HIS A 201 -13.63 14.83 -17.40
CA HIS A 201 -13.47 16.25 -17.10
C HIS A 201 -12.00 16.65 -17.12
N LEU A 202 -11.14 15.91 -16.43
CA LEU A 202 -9.71 16.20 -16.36
C LEU A 202 -9.03 16.12 -17.73
N ARG A 203 -9.41 15.15 -18.58
CA ARG A 203 -8.88 15.04 -19.96
C ARG A 203 -9.22 16.26 -20.80
N ARG A 204 -10.42 16.83 -20.65
CA ARG A 204 -10.80 18.10 -21.29
C ARG A 204 -9.94 19.26 -20.78
N GLN A 205 -9.72 19.35 -19.47
CA GLN A 205 -8.87 20.39 -18.89
C GLN A 205 -7.40 20.23 -19.26
N ALA A 206 -6.96 19.01 -19.52
CA ALA A 206 -5.59 18.72 -19.93
C ALA A 206 -5.31 19.07 -21.40
N SER A 207 -6.36 19.21 -22.20
CA SER A 207 -6.29 19.44 -23.65
C SER A 207 -6.59 20.88 -24.07
N ARG A 208 -6.92 21.77 -23.13
CA ARG A 208 -7.15 23.21 -23.38
C ARG A 208 -5.83 23.97 -23.50
#